data_AF-A0A3D5T0T6-F1
#
_entry.id   AF-A0A3D5T0T6-F1
#
_cell.length_a   1.000
_cell.length_b   1.000
_cell.length_c   1.000
_cell.angle_alpha   90.00
_cell.angle_beta   90.00
_cell.angle_gamma   90.00
#
_symmetry.space_group_name_H-M   'P 1'
#
loop_
_entity.id
_entity.type
_entity.pdbx_description
1 polymer ?
#
loop_
_entity_poly.entity_id
_entity_poly.type
_entity_poly.pdbx_seq_one_letter_code
_entity_poly.pdbx_strand_id
1 'polypeptide(L)' 'LAPRKMKFGLSEGMVLAASGEGPGLFLLSPDAGARPGMRVK' A
#
# COMPACT_ATOMS: atom_id res chain seq x y z
N LEU A 1 -7.43 6.01 -6.60
CA LEU A 1 -6.25 6.80 -7.03
C LEU A 1 -6.26 6.91 -8.54
N ALA A 2 -5.79 8.00 -9.11
CA ALA A 2 -5.57 8.06 -10.56
C ALA A 2 -4.47 7.04 -10.94
N PRO A 3 -4.65 6.24 -12.00
CA PRO A 3 -3.62 5.31 -12.47
C PRO A 3 -2.32 6.04 -12.87
N ARG A 4 -1.17 5.41 -12.63
CA ARG A 4 0.16 5.98 -12.94
C ARG A 4 0.92 5.11 -13.92
N LYS A 5 1.37 5.69 -15.04
CA LYS A 5 2.23 4.99 -16.01
C LYS A 5 3.63 4.85 -15.42
N MET A 6 4.12 3.62 -15.39
CA MET A 6 5.47 3.25 -14.96
C MET A 6 6.24 2.66 -16.14
N LYS A 7 7.55 2.50 -15.98
CA LYS A 7 8.44 1.96 -17.03
C LYS A 7 7.95 0.62 -17.61
N PHE A 8 7.29 -0.20 -16.81
CA PHE A 8 6.90 -1.57 -17.17
C PHE A 8 5.39 -1.85 -17.14
N GLY A 9 4.55 -0.82 -16.99
CA GLY A 9 3.11 -1.06 -16.87
C GLY A 9 2.35 0.14 -16.32
N LEU A 10 1.08 -0.09 -16.04
CA LEU A 10 0.21 0.88 -15.38
C LEU A 10 0.02 0.44 -13.93
N SER A 11 0.29 1.33 -12.96
CA SER A 11 -0.06 1.11 -11.57
C SER A 11 -1.47 1.62 -11.33
N GLU A 12 -2.37 0.73 -10.89
CA GLU A 12 -3.79 1.04 -10.66
C GLU A 12 -4.11 1.41 -9.21
N GLY A 13 -3.10 1.36 -8.33
CA GLY A 13 -3.28 1.54 -6.89
C GLY A 13 -2.07 2.09 -6.17
N MET A 14 -2.17 2.10 -4.84
CA MET A 14 -1.12 2.53 -3.92
C MET A 14 -1.07 1.54 -2.76
N VAL A 15 0.14 1.18 -2.34
CA VAL A 15 0.38 0.37 -1.14
C VAL A 15 0.73 1.31 0.01
N LEU A 16 0.18 1.06 1.19
CA LEU A 16 0.44 1.86 2.39
C LEU A 16 1.66 1.31 3.15
N ALA A 17 2.49 2.23 3.64
CA ALA A 17 3.65 1.94 4.45
C ALA A 17 3.84 3.06 5.48
N ALA A 18 4.53 2.74 6.57
CA ALA A 18 4.91 3.69 7.60
C ALA A 18 6.43 3.92 7.59
N SER A 19 6.84 5.10 8.07
CA SER A 19 8.23 5.46 8.34
C SER A 19 8.29 6.25 9.64
N GLY A 20 9.39 6.12 10.39
CA GLY A 20 9.65 6.88 11.63
C GLY A 20 10.63 8.04 11.41
N GLU A 21 11.29 8.49 12.48
CA GLU A 21 12.30 9.55 12.42
C GLU A 21 13.61 9.12 11.73
N GLY A 22 13.83 7.81 11.57
CA GLY A 22 14.99 7.24 10.88
C GLY A 22 14.68 6.80 9.44
N PRO A 23 15.72 6.51 8.64
CA PRO A 23 15.54 5.92 7.31
C PRO A 23 14.93 4.53 7.44
N GLY A 24 13.75 4.32 6.87
CA GLY A 24 13.07 3.02 6.88
C GLY A 24 11.68 3.06 6.26
N LEU A 25 11.29 1.94 5.63
CA LEU A 25 9.96 1.72 5.08
C LEU A 25 9.39 0.42 5.63
N PHE A 26 8.25 0.51 6.31
CA PHE A 26 7.57 -0.63 6.91
C PHE A 26 6.23 -0.85 6.23
N LEU A 27 6.06 -1.99 5.55
CA LEU A 27 4.79 -2.32 4.91
C LEU A 27 3.72 -2.57 5.97
N LEU A 28 2.56 -1.93 5.80
CA LEU A 28 1.41 -2.21 6.65
C LEU A 28 0.81 -3.55 6.23
N SER A 29 0.58 -4.42 7.20
CA SER A 29 -0.11 -5.70 7.01
C SER A 29 -1.45 -5.65 7.72
N PRO A 30 -2.49 -6.27 7.15
CA PRO A 30 -3.77 -6.34 7.83
C PRO A 30 -3.71 -7.31 9.02
N ASP A 31 -4.61 -7.11 9.98
CA ASP A 31 -4.79 -8.03 11.11
C ASP A 31 -5.27 -9.41 10.65
N ALA A 32 -5.03 -10.41 11.50
CA ALA A 32 -5.47 -11.78 11.25
C ALA A 32 -7.00 -11.83 11.03
N GLY A 33 -7.41 -12.53 9.96
CA GLY A 33 -8.82 -12.68 9.59
C GLY A 33 -9.36 -11.61 8.64
N ALA A 34 -8.58 -10.59 8.29
CA ALA A 34 -8.92 -9.67 7.22
C ALA A 34 -9.04 -10.40 5.87
N ARG A 35 -10.02 -10.02 5.06
CA ARG A 35 -10.30 -10.61 3.74
C ARG A 35 -10.08 -9.58 2.63
N PRO A 36 -9.73 -10.01 1.40
CA PRO A 36 -9.65 -9.12 0.25
C PRO A 36 -10.92 -8.27 0.08
N GLY A 37 -10.77 -6.97 -0.18
CA GLY A 37 -11.87 -6.04 -0.38
C GLY A 37 -12.47 -5.43 0.91
N MET A 38 -12.04 -5.86 2.09
CA MET A 38 -12.40 -5.17 3.34
C MET A 38 -11.88 -3.72 3.33
N ARG A 39 -12.73 -2.78 3.77
CA ARG A 39 -12.42 -1.36 3.77
C ARG A 39 -11.65 -0.97 5.05
N VAL A 40 -10.52 -0.31 4.88
CA VAL A 40 -9.78 0.35 5.97
C VAL A 40 -10.60 1.54 6.47
N LYS A 41 -10.77 1.69 7.79
CA LYS A 41 -11.41 2.83 8.44
C LYS A 41 -10.44 3.46 9.42
#